data_AF-A0A699TLD0-F1
#
_entry.id   AF-A0A699TLD0-F1
#
_cell.length_a   1.000
_cell.length_b   1.000
_cell.length_c   1.000
_cell.angle_alpha   90.00
_cell.angle_beta   90.00
_cell.angle_gamma   90.00
#
_symmetry.space_group_name_H-M   'P 1'
#
loop_
_entity.id
_entity.type
_entity.pdbx_description
1 polymer ?
#
loop_
_entity_poly.entity_id
_entity_poly.type
_entity_poly.pdbx_seq_one_letter_code
_entity_poly.pdbx_strand_id
1 'polypeptide(L)'
;MPPEYIIDGHFSAWKRWENGTPSDMIDPTLKTGSTGSLQYIIRSIHIGLLCVQKNVNDRPKMGSVVNMLNNLSIELPQPSRPPEFSS
;
A
#
# COMPACT_ATOMS: atom_id res chain seq x y z
N MET A 1 1.42 -7.09 -21.68
CA MET A 1 0.36 -6.85 -20.68
C MET A 1 -0.15 -5.44 -20.90
N PRO A 2 -1.44 -5.24 -21.22
CA PRO A 2 -1.95 -3.92 -21.52
C PRO A 2 -1.90 -3.03 -20.26
N PRO A 3 -1.56 -1.74 -20.40
CA PRO A 3 -1.44 -0.80 -19.28
C PRO A 3 -2.73 -0.69 -18.45
N GLU A 4 -3.88 -1.00 -19.04
CA GLU A 4 -5.19 -0.97 -18.35
C GLU A 4 -5.30 -1.98 -17.20
N TYR A 5 -4.68 -3.16 -17.30
CA TYR A 5 -4.72 -4.17 -16.24
C TYR A 5 -3.87 -3.76 -15.01
N ILE A 6 -2.79 -2.98 -15.23
CA ILE A 6 -1.94 -2.48 -14.15
C ILE A 6 -2.72 -1.50 -13.27
N ILE A 7 -3.60 -0.68 -13.87
CA ILE A 7 -4.32 0.37 -13.16
C ILE A 7 -5.54 -0.20 -12.42
N ASP A 8 -6.20 -1.23 -12.97
CA ASP A 8 -7.30 -1.93 -12.29
C ASP A 8 -6.85 -2.61 -10.97
N GLY A 9 -5.62 -3.15 -10.98
CA GLY A 9 -4.98 -3.72 -9.79
C GLY A 9 -4.71 -2.68 -8.70
N HIS A 10 -4.30 -1.46 -9.05
CA HIS A 10 -4.06 -0.37 -8.09
C HIS A 10 -5.35 0.07 -7.40
N PHE A 11 -6.42 0.24 -8.17
CA PHE A 11 -7.72 0.65 -7.63
C PHE A 11 -8.32 -0.42 -6.70
N SER A 12 -8.25 -1.68 -7.11
CA SER A 12 -8.69 -2.83 -6.30
C SER A 12 -7.89 -2.97 -5.00
N ALA A 13 -6.58 -2.74 -5.04
CA ALA A 13 -5.72 -2.74 -3.88
C ALA A 13 -6.08 -1.63 -2.89
N TRP A 14 -6.29 -0.40 -3.38
CA TRP A 14 -6.68 0.71 -2.53
C TRP A 14 -8.05 0.50 -1.88
N LYS A 15 -9.04 0.01 -2.62
CA LYS A 15 -10.39 -0.26 -2.08
C LYS A 15 -10.37 -1.28 -0.93
N ARG A 16 -9.55 -2.33 -1.05
CA ARG A 16 -9.36 -3.32 0.03
C ARG A 16 -8.64 -2.71 1.24
N TRP A 17 -7.67 -1.83 0.99
CA TRP A 17 -6.99 -1.09 2.04
C TRP A 17 -7.94 -0.12 2.78
N GLU A 18 -8.78 0.64 2.05
CA GLU A 18 -9.76 1.59 2.62
C GLU A 18 -10.82 0.87 3.46
N ASN A 19 -11.29 -0.29 3.02
CA ASN A 19 -12.30 -1.10 3.74
C ASN A 19 -11.77 -1.76 5.02
N GLY A 20 -10.53 -1.49 5.43
CA GLY A 20 -9.95 -2.04 6.65
C GLY A 20 -9.56 -3.52 6.53
N THR A 21 -9.49 -4.06 5.31
CA THR A 21 -9.04 -5.44 5.04
C THR A 21 -7.70 -5.55 4.28
N PRO A 22 -6.62 -4.83 4.65
CA PRO A 22 -5.32 -5.01 4.00
C PRO A 22 -4.77 -6.44 4.13
N SER A 23 -5.14 -7.16 5.19
CA SER A 23 -4.76 -8.57 5.36
C SER A 23 -5.32 -9.47 4.26
N ASP A 24 -6.44 -9.11 3.63
CA ASP A 24 -7.03 -9.90 2.55
C ASP A 24 -6.27 -9.78 1.23
N MET A 25 -5.37 -8.80 1.15
CA MET A 25 -4.46 -8.62 0.01
C MET A 25 -3.16 -9.43 0.17
N ILE A 26 -2.89 -9.95 1.37
CA ILE A 26 -1.67 -10.70 1.65
C ILE A 26 -1.84 -12.11 1.10
N ASP A 27 -0.84 -12.58 0.36
CA ASP A 27 -0.81 -13.96 -0.12
C ASP A 27 -0.91 -14.94 1.08
N PRO A 28 -1.76 -15.97 1.04
CA PRO A 28 -1.92 -16.91 2.14
C PRO A 28 -0.61 -17.55 2.63
N THR A 29 0.36 -17.75 1.75
CA THR A 29 1.68 -18.29 2.10
C THR A 29 2.50 -17.34 2.97
N LEU A 30 2.22 -16.04 2.92
CA LEU A 30 2.83 -15.00 3.76
C LEU A 30 2.05 -14.76 5.06
N LYS A 31 0.82 -15.27 5.17
CA LYS A 31 0.00 -15.17 6.39
C LYS A 31 0.41 -16.13 7.50
N THR A 32 1.25 -17.13 7.19
CA THR A 32 1.68 -18.15 8.17
C THR A 32 2.76 -17.65 9.14
N GLY A 33 3.20 -16.40 9.01
CA GLY A 33 4.17 -15.77 9.90
C GLY A 33 3.59 -15.30 11.24
N SER A 34 4.45 -14.79 12.13
CA SER A 34 4.04 -14.21 13.41
C SER A 34 3.25 -12.91 13.25
N THR A 35 2.48 -12.49 14.27
CA THR A 35 1.77 -11.20 14.27
C THR A 35 2.67 -10.01 13.96
N GLY A 36 3.94 -10.07 14.37
CA GLY A 36 4.93 -9.05 14.01
C GLY A 36 5.20 -8.99 12.51
N SER A 37 5.32 -10.13 11.84
CA SER A 37 5.55 -10.19 10.38
C SER A 37 4.37 -9.60 9.58
N LEU A 38 3.14 -9.83 10.02
CA LEU A 38 1.94 -9.26 9.39
C LEU A 38 1.91 -7.72 9.48
N GLN A 39 2.37 -7.15 10.59
CA GLN A 39 2.46 -5.69 10.74
C GLN A 39 3.44 -5.08 9.73
N TYR A 40 4.60 -5.70 9.50
CA TYR A 40 5.54 -5.26 8.47
C TYR A 40 4.96 -5.37 7.06
N ILE A 41 4.21 -6.43 6.77
CA ILE A 41 3.57 -6.61 5.46
C ILE A 41 2.50 -5.53 5.24
N ILE A 42 1.59 -5.33 6.20
CA ILE A 42 0.54 -4.29 6.12
C ILE A 42 1.16 -2.90 5.96
N ARG A 43 2.22 -2.62 6.73
CA ARG A 43 2.96 -1.36 6.63
C ARG A 43 3.60 -1.17 5.26
N SER A 44 4.17 -2.24 4.69
CA SER A 44 4.76 -2.22 3.36
C SER A 44 3.71 -1.94 2.28
N ILE A 45 2.51 -2.51 2.39
CA ILE A 45 1.37 -2.21 1.51
C ILE A 45 1.01 -0.72 1.58
N HIS A 46 0.87 -0.19 2.80
CA HIS A 46 0.53 1.22 3.01
C HIS A 46 1.59 2.16 2.42
N ILE A 47 2.89 1.87 2.63
CA ILE A 47 3.99 2.64 2.04
C ILE A 47 3.97 2.53 0.51
N GLY A 48 3.68 1.33 -0.03
CA GLY A 48 3.50 1.12 -1.46
C GLY A 48 2.42 2.03 -2.06
N LEU A 49 1.27 2.18 -1.38
CA LEU A 49 0.19 3.08 -1.77
C LEU A 49 0.62 4.56 -1.75
N LEU A 50 1.48 4.96 -0.80
CA LEU A 50 2.07 6.30 -0.76
C LEU A 50 3.07 6.55 -1.90
N CYS A 51 3.81 5.53 -2.34
CA CYS A 51 4.76 5.65 -3.43
C CYS A 51 4.11 5.87 -4.81
N VAL A 52 2.86 5.43 -4.99
CA VAL A 52 2.13 5.47 -6.27
C VAL A 52 1.07 6.58 -6.33
N GLN A 53 1.17 7.59 -5.46
CA GLN A 53 0.27 8.74 -5.44
C GLN A 53 0.29 9.47 -6.79
N LYS A 54 -0.90 9.91 -7.25
CA LYS A 54 -1.04 10.61 -8.53
C LYS A 54 -0.21 11.89 -8.56
N ASN A 55 -0.33 12.71 -7.53
CA ASN A 55 0.49 13.90 -7.35
C ASN A 55 1.89 13.51 -6.88
N VAL A 56 2.90 13.97 -7.62
CA VAL A 56 4.31 13.66 -7.34
C VAL A 56 4.75 14.21 -6.00
N ASN A 57 4.18 15.34 -5.56
CA ASN A 57 4.52 15.98 -4.28
C ASN A 57 4.04 15.18 -3.07
N ASP A 58 3.05 14.30 -3.24
CA ASP A 58 2.50 13.46 -2.17
C ASP A 58 3.28 12.15 -2.02
N ARG A 59 4.25 11.89 -2.91
CA ARG A 59 5.09 10.69 -2.86
C ARG A 59 6.21 10.88 -1.83
N PRO A 60 6.46 9.89 -0.96
CA PRO A 60 7.55 9.98 -0.01
C PRO A 60 8.90 9.92 -0.72
N LYS A 61 9.89 10.64 -0.18
CA LYS A 61 11.28 10.51 -0.63
C LYS A 61 11.81 9.13 -0.25
N MET A 62 12.73 8.57 -1.05
CA MET A 62 13.30 7.24 -0.78
C MET A 62 13.95 7.12 0.62
N GLY A 63 14.60 8.18 1.11
CA GLY A 63 15.14 8.20 2.48
C GLY A 63 14.03 8.08 3.55
N SER A 64 12.88 8.72 3.33
CA SER A 64 11.71 8.59 4.20
C SER A 64 11.14 7.18 4.15
N VAL A 65 11.05 6.56 2.96
CA VAL A 65 10.58 5.18 2.79
C VAL A 65 11.40 4.19 3.62
N VAL A 66 12.73 4.30 3.58
CA VAL A 66 13.63 3.43 4.38
C VAL A 66 13.36 3.62 5.87
N ASN A 67 13.22 4.86 6.33
CA ASN A 67 12.92 5.16 7.73
C ASN A 67 11.55 4.60 8.16
N MET A 68 10.54 4.76 7.30
CA MET A 68 9.19 4.24 7.52
C MET A 68 9.19 2.72 7.63
N LEU A 69 9.95 1.99 6.80
CA LEU A 69 10.04 0.54 6.84
C LEU A 69 10.74 0.02 8.11
N ASN A 70 11.79 0.69 8.55
CA ASN A 70 12.60 0.24 9.69
C ASN A 70 12.03 0.64 11.07
N ASN A 71 11.09 1.57 11.11
CA ASN A 71 10.53 2.07 12.37
C ASN A 71 9.00 2.01 12.35
N LEU A 72 8.45 1.01 13.05
CA LEU A 72 7.01 0.81 13.18
C LEU A 72 6.29 1.91 13.99
N SER A 73 7.03 2.65 14.83
CA SER A 73 6.48 3.72 15.67
C SER A 73 6.22 5.03 14.90
N ILE A 74 6.71 5.15 13.67
CA ILE A 74 6.41 6.32 12.82
C ILE A 74 4.97 6.21 12.33
N GLU A 75 4.20 7.26 12.60
CA GLU A 75 2.86 7.45 12.06
C GLU A 75 2.95 7.79 10.57
N LEU A 76 2.17 7.08 9.75
CA LEU A 76 2.20 7.23 8.30
C LEU A 76 1.00 8.06 7.82
N PRO A 77 1.20 8.97 6.85
CA PRO A 77 0.09 9.73 6.28
C PRO A 77 -0.87 8.81 5.53
N GLN A 78 -2.16 9.16 5.50
CA GLN A 78 -3.15 8.37 4.78
C GLN A 78 -2.96 8.53 3.25
N PRO A 79 -2.84 7.43 2.47
CA PRO A 79 -2.79 7.51 1.02
C PRO A 79 -4.11 8.02 0.44
N SER A 80 -4.02 8.93 -0.54
CA SER A 80 -5.21 9.44 -1.22
C SER A 80 -5.85 8.38 -2.14
N ARG A 81 -7.15 8.53 -2.40
CA ARG A 81 -7.91 7.70 -3.34
C ARG A 81 -7.27 7.76 -4.73
N PRO A 82 -6.85 6.63 -5.32
CA PRO A 82 -6.43 6.60 -6.70
C PRO A 82 -7.63 6.95 -7.59
N PRO A 83 -7.39 7.58 -8.75
CA PRO A 83 -8.47 7.87 -9.69
C PRO A 83 -9.18 6.58 -10.09
N GLU A 84 -10.49 6.53 -9.89
CA GLU A 84 -11.32 5.42 -10.36
C GLU A 84 -11.47 5.55 -11.88
N PHE A 85 -11.34 4.45 -12.61
CA PHE A 85 -11.84 4.43 -13.98
C PHE A 85 -13.36 4.27 -13.94
N SER A 86 -14.11 5.31 -14.34
CA SER A 86 -15.46 5.13 -14.86
C SER A 86 -15.32 4.56 -16.27
N SER A 87 -15.66 3.27 -16.44
CA SER A 87 -15.92 2.70 -17.77
C SER A 87 -17.25 3.22 -18.31
#